data_AF-K2RGQ0-F1
#
_entry.id   AF-K2RGQ0-F1
#
_cell.length_a   1.000
_cell.length_b   1.000
_cell.length_c   1.000
_cell.angle_alpha   90.00
_cell.angle_beta   90.00
_cell.angle_gamma   90.00
#
_symmetry.space_group_name_H-M   'P 1'
#
loop_
_entity.id
_entity.type
_entity.pdbx_description
1 polymer ?
#
loop_
_entity_poly.entity_id
_entity_poly.type
_entity_poly.pdbx_seq_one_letter_code
_entity_poly.pdbx_strand_id
1 'polypeptide(L)'
;MPTYNLRAADAWASKIPITDNYSPADHWQWVATLWRGIVGPDITIYIKDVSHGELEMAGGKAVEVREDGQTKCLIVKRVRGKDIEESALRRLGFEVGELIRSVSVMKGK
;
A
#
# COMPACT_ATOMS: atom_id res chain seq x y z
N MET A 1 -13.74 9.12 2.78
CA MET A 1 -12.93 9.56 3.94
C MET A 1 -11.52 9.82 3.44
N PRO A 2 -10.81 10.86 3.90
CA PRO A 2 -9.44 11.05 3.47
C PRO A 2 -8.57 9.88 3.93
N THR A 3 -7.75 9.36 3.03
CA THR A 3 -6.92 8.20 3.29
C THR A 3 -5.63 8.64 3.98
N TYR A 4 -5.37 8.09 5.17
CA TYR A 4 -4.14 8.31 5.93
C TYR A 4 -2.98 7.55 5.28
N ASN A 5 -2.54 7.95 4.09
CA ASN A 5 -1.41 7.31 3.41
C ASN A 5 -0.23 8.27 3.25
N LEU A 6 0.97 7.70 3.21
CA LEU A 6 2.24 8.44 3.10
C LEU A 6 2.25 9.34 1.88
N ARG A 7 1.78 8.84 0.74
CA ARG A 7 1.68 9.61 -0.49
C ARG A 7 0.82 10.87 -0.37
N ALA A 8 -0.30 10.83 0.35
CA ALA A 8 -1.11 12.04 0.54
C ALA A 8 -0.37 13.07 1.40
N ALA A 9 0.30 12.64 2.47
CA ALA A 9 1.13 13.53 3.29
C ALA A 9 2.21 14.21 2.44
N ASP A 10 2.96 13.45 1.64
CA ASP A 10 3.99 13.99 0.74
C ASP A 10 3.43 14.98 -0.28
N ALA A 11 2.32 14.62 -0.93
CA ALA A 11 1.71 15.43 -1.99
C ALA A 11 1.17 16.76 -1.45
N TRP A 12 0.59 16.78 -0.25
CA TRP A 12 0.07 17.99 0.36
C TRP A 12 1.17 18.83 1.01
N ALA A 13 2.15 18.21 1.67
CA ALA A 13 3.31 18.92 2.23
C ALA A 13 4.11 19.65 1.13
N SER A 14 4.20 19.07 -0.06
CA SER A 14 4.89 19.69 -1.19
C SER A 14 4.10 20.84 -1.84
N LYS A 15 2.77 20.90 -1.64
CA LYS A 15 1.89 21.91 -2.25
C LYS A 15 1.62 23.11 -1.36
N ILE A 16 1.79 22.97 -0.05
CA ILE A 16 1.58 24.04 0.92
C ILE A 16 2.90 24.80 1.07
N PRO A 17 2.97 26.10 0.73
CA PRO A 17 4.19 26.88 0.91
C PRO A 17 4.53 27.01 2.40
N ILE A 18 5.81 26.80 2.73
CA ILE A 18 6.33 27.08 4.07
C ILE A 18 6.51 28.59 4.17
N THR A 19 5.66 29.24 4.97
CA THR A 19 5.67 30.70 5.19
C THR A 19 5.99 31.07 6.64
N ASP A 20 6.32 30.09 7.45
CA ASP A 20 6.63 30.18 8.87
C ASP A 20 8.04 29.60 9.16
N ASN A 21 8.37 29.40 10.44
CA ASN A 21 9.67 28.90 10.89
C ASN A 21 9.80 27.37 10.85
N TYR A 22 8.85 26.62 10.27
CA TYR A 22 8.98 25.16 10.19
C TYR A 22 10.12 24.77 9.24
N SER A 23 10.95 23.80 9.66
CA SER A 23 11.83 23.13 8.70
C SER A 23 11.00 22.28 7.74
N PRO A 24 11.52 21.90 6.55
CA PRO A 24 10.78 21.01 5.64
C PRO A 24 10.33 19.69 6.29
N ALA A 25 11.14 19.13 7.19
CA ALA A 25 10.80 17.91 7.91
C ALA A 25 9.65 18.15 8.91
N ASP A 26 9.72 19.22 9.69
CA ASP A 26 8.69 19.56 10.68
C ASP A 26 7.38 19.96 9.98
N HIS A 27 7.46 20.67 8.84
CA HIS A 27 6.31 20.98 7.99
C HIS A 27 5.62 19.71 7.50
N TRP A 28 6.40 18.74 6.98
CA TRP A 28 5.87 17.46 6.56
C TRP A 28 5.20 16.71 7.72
N GLN A 29 5.84 16.66 8.89
CA GLN A 29 5.27 16.02 10.08
C GLN A 29 3.95 16.69 10.50
N TRP A 30 3.88 18.01 10.48
CA TRP A 30 2.66 18.75 10.74
C TRP A 30 1.55 18.36 9.74
N VAL A 31 1.84 18.41 8.42
CA VAL A 31 0.86 18.03 7.39
C VAL A 31 0.40 16.59 7.54
N ALA A 32 1.30 15.67 7.86
CA ALA A 32 0.98 14.26 8.13
C ALA A 32 -0.05 14.10 9.26
N THR A 33 -0.01 14.97 10.29
CA THR A 33 -0.93 14.91 11.44
C THR A 33 -2.28 15.61 11.24
N LEU A 34 -2.43 16.48 10.24
CA LEU A 34 -3.67 17.24 9.99
C LEU A 34 -4.91 16.36 9.80
N TRP A 35 -4.71 15.13 9.32
CA TRP A 35 -5.78 14.19 9.05
C TRP A 35 -6.40 13.61 10.34
N ARG A 36 -5.80 13.79 11.53
CA ARG A 36 -6.16 13.15 12.81
C ARG A 36 -5.96 11.63 12.86
N GLY A 37 -4.94 11.13 12.19
CA GLY A 37 -4.59 9.71 12.20
C GLY A 37 -3.11 9.50 11.88
N ILE A 38 -2.62 8.30 12.15
CA ILE A 38 -1.24 7.91 11.85
C ILE A 38 -1.15 7.64 10.35
N VAL A 39 -0.16 8.23 9.68
CA VAL A 39 0.16 7.93 8.29
C VAL A 39 0.42 6.43 8.15
N GLY A 40 -0.44 5.76 7.39
CA GLY A 40 -0.34 4.36 7.04
C GLY A 40 0.42 4.15 5.72
N PRO A 41 0.84 2.92 5.45
CA PRO A 41 1.47 2.57 4.18
C PRO A 41 0.47 2.64 3.02
N ASP A 42 0.93 3.07 1.84
CA ASP A 42 0.12 3.03 0.62
C ASP A 42 -0.19 1.59 0.17
N ILE A 43 0.72 0.65 0.46
CA ILE A 43 0.55 -0.77 0.21
C ILE A 43 0.99 -1.61 1.41
N THR A 44 0.18 -2.58 1.79
CA THR A 44 0.53 -3.61 2.80
C THR A 44 0.59 -4.97 2.12
N ILE A 45 1.68 -5.71 2.32
CA ILE A 45 1.79 -7.11 1.88
C ILE A 45 1.78 -7.98 3.13
N TYR A 46 0.76 -8.83 3.23
CA TYR A 46 0.58 -9.73 4.36
C TYR A 46 0.69 -11.18 3.90
N ILE A 47 1.68 -11.91 4.42
CA ILE A 47 1.81 -13.34 4.16
C ILE A 47 0.96 -14.09 5.18
N LYS A 48 -0.06 -14.79 4.70
CA LYS A 48 -0.96 -15.61 5.51
C LYS A 48 -0.64 -17.08 5.28
N ASP A 49 -0.21 -17.76 6.35
CA ASP A 49 -0.12 -19.22 6.32
C ASP A 49 -1.52 -19.84 6.24
N VAL A 50 -1.68 -20.77 5.31
CA VAL A 50 -2.92 -21.53 5.09
C VAL A 50 -2.60 -23.03 4.96
N SER A 51 -3.60 -23.86 5.21
CA SER A 51 -3.57 -25.28 4.85
C SER A 51 -3.74 -25.46 3.33
N HIS A 52 -3.39 -26.65 2.83
CA HIS A 52 -3.54 -26.94 1.41
C HIS A 52 -5.01 -26.89 0.95
N GLY A 53 -5.93 -27.45 1.75
CA GLY A 53 -7.35 -27.43 1.46
C GLY A 53 -7.96 -26.01 1.45
N GLU A 54 -7.50 -25.11 2.32
CA GLU A 54 -7.93 -23.69 2.29
C GLU A 54 -7.50 -22.97 1.01
N LEU A 55 -6.33 -23.30 0.46
CA LEU A 55 -5.86 -22.74 -0.80
C LEU A 55 -6.66 -23.27 -2.00
N GLU A 56 -6.99 -24.56 -1.98
CA GLU A 56 -7.85 -25.20 -2.99
C GLU A 56 -9.28 -24.63 -2.96
N MET A 57 -9.87 -24.46 -1.77
CA MET A 57 -11.19 -23.82 -1.61
C MET A 57 -11.23 -22.38 -2.11
N ALA A 58 -10.09 -21.68 -2.09
CA ALA A 58 -9.95 -20.35 -2.69
C ALA A 58 -9.80 -20.37 -4.23
N GLY A 59 -9.99 -21.53 -4.88
CA GLY A 59 -9.85 -21.73 -6.31
C GLY A 59 -8.41 -21.56 -6.80
N GLY A 60 -7.42 -21.88 -5.94
CA GLY A 60 -5.99 -21.68 -6.24
C GLY A 60 -5.57 -20.22 -6.28
N LYS A 61 -6.42 -19.26 -5.86
CA LYS A 61 -6.04 -17.85 -5.76
C LYS A 61 -5.13 -17.62 -4.55
N ALA A 62 -3.83 -17.69 -4.81
CA ALA A 62 -2.80 -17.48 -3.81
C ALA A 62 -2.61 -16.01 -3.39
N VAL A 63 -3.11 -15.04 -4.16
CA VAL A 63 -3.07 -13.62 -3.81
C VAL A 63 -4.48 -13.05 -3.79
N GLU A 64 -4.88 -12.52 -2.63
CA GLU A 64 -6.12 -11.77 -2.44
C GLU A 64 -5.79 -10.28 -2.39
N VAL A 65 -6.52 -9.49 -3.18
CA VAL A 65 -6.34 -8.04 -3.27
C VAL A 65 -7.49 -7.37 -2.55
N ARG A 66 -7.18 -6.53 -1.57
CA ARG A 66 -8.14 -5.67 -0.88
C ARG A 66 -7.77 -4.22 -1.13
N GLU A 67 -8.72 -3.44 -1.60
CA GLU A 67 -8.53 -2.01 -1.86
C GLU A 67 -9.51 -1.24 -0.98
N ASP A 68 -9.00 -0.23 -0.28
CA ASP A 68 -9.80 0.72 0.50
C ASP A 68 -9.37 2.14 0.14
N GLY A 69 -10.15 2.78 -0.73
CA GLY A 69 -9.82 4.07 -1.31
C GLY A 69 -8.50 4.03 -2.09
N GLN A 70 -7.46 4.65 -1.54
CA GLN A 70 -6.12 4.73 -2.14
C GLN A 70 -5.11 3.80 -1.48
N THR A 71 -5.53 3.00 -0.50
CA THR A 71 -4.68 2.05 0.20
C THR A 71 -4.94 0.65 -0.34
N LYS A 72 -3.86 -0.12 -0.57
CA LYS A 72 -3.93 -1.48 -1.11
C LYS A 72 -3.36 -2.49 -0.12
N CYS A 73 -4.07 -3.58 0.14
CA CYS A 73 -3.59 -4.70 0.95
C CYS A 73 -3.57 -5.97 0.12
N LEU A 74 -2.40 -6.59 -0.01
CA LEU A 74 -2.17 -7.83 -0.73
C LEU A 74 -1.95 -8.95 0.28
N ILE A 75 -2.91 -9.87 0.35
CA ILE A 75 -2.80 -11.05 1.21
C ILE A 75 -2.26 -12.20 0.36
N VAL A 76 -1.03 -12.61 0.65
CA VAL A 76 -0.35 -13.71 -0.03
C VAL A 76 -0.52 -14.97 0.80
N LYS A 77 -1.31 -15.92 0.30
CA LYS A 77 -1.54 -17.21 0.94
C LYS A 77 -0.35 -18.12 0.65
N ARG A 78 0.27 -18.62 1.71
CA ARG A 78 1.39 -19.56 1.66
C ARG A 78 0.99 -20.85 2.36
N VAL A 79 1.28 -21.99 1.76
CA VAL A 79 1.07 -23.26 2.47
C VAL A 79 2.05 -23.32 3.65
N ARG A 80 1.55 -23.56 4.86
CA ARG A 80 2.37 -23.53 6.07
C ARG A 80 3.61 -24.42 5.93
N GLY A 81 4.78 -23.84 6.20
CA GLY A 81 6.07 -24.55 6.13
C GLY A 81 6.61 -24.75 4.71
N LYS A 82 5.94 -24.23 3.67
CA LYS A 82 6.44 -24.18 2.30
C LYS A 82 6.81 -22.76 1.90
N ASP A 83 7.57 -22.62 0.83
CA ASP A 83 7.82 -21.33 0.20
C ASP A 83 6.57 -20.80 -0.53
N ILE A 84 6.59 -19.51 -0.83
CA ILE A 84 5.55 -18.88 -1.64
C ILE A 84 5.67 -19.39 -3.07
N GLU A 85 4.56 -19.82 -3.65
CA GLU A 85 4.53 -20.30 -5.02
C GLU A 85 4.91 -19.21 -6.03
N GLU A 86 5.62 -19.58 -7.09
CA GLU A 86 6.08 -18.66 -8.12
C GLU A 86 4.91 -17.91 -8.80
N SER A 87 3.78 -18.59 -8.97
CA SER A 87 2.53 -18.01 -9.47
C SER A 87 2.06 -16.84 -8.59
N ALA A 88 2.13 -17.00 -7.26
CA ALA A 88 1.79 -15.98 -6.29
C ALA A 88 2.78 -14.81 -6.32
N LEU A 89 4.08 -15.08 -6.45
CA LEU A 89 5.12 -14.05 -6.60
C LEU A 89 4.93 -13.23 -7.89
N ARG A 90 4.63 -13.89 -9.01
CA ARG A 90 4.33 -13.22 -10.29
C ARG A 90 3.09 -12.33 -10.16
N ARG A 91 2.03 -12.82 -9.50
CA ARG A 91 0.82 -12.02 -9.26
C ARG A 91 1.09 -10.84 -8.33
N LEU A 92 1.84 -11.05 -7.26
CA LEU A 92 2.28 -9.99 -6.34
C LEU A 92 3.06 -8.90 -7.08
N GLY A 93 4.06 -9.30 -7.89
CA GLY A 93 4.85 -8.37 -8.70
C GLY A 93 4.01 -7.59 -9.70
N PHE A 94 3.03 -8.22 -10.33
CA PHE A 94 2.07 -7.52 -11.19
C PHE A 94 1.30 -6.44 -10.44
N GLU A 95 0.72 -6.75 -9.27
CA GLU A 95 -0.08 -5.80 -8.48
C GLU A 95 0.75 -4.61 -7.99
N VAL A 96 1.98 -4.87 -7.52
CA VAL A 96 2.91 -3.81 -7.13
C VAL A 96 3.30 -2.95 -8.34
N GLY A 97 3.54 -3.57 -9.49
CA GLY A 97 3.88 -2.86 -10.72
C GLY A 97 2.73 -1.99 -11.27
N GLU A 98 1.49 -2.45 -11.16
CA GLU A 98 0.29 -1.67 -11.47
C GLU A 98 0.14 -0.47 -10.51
N LEU A 99 0.38 -0.67 -9.21
CA LEU A 99 0.36 0.42 -8.24
C LEU A 99 1.41 1.49 -8.60
N ILE A 100 2.66 1.10 -8.84
CA ILE A 100 3.73 2.05 -9.19
C ILE A 100 3.40 2.83 -10.47
N ARG A 101 2.85 2.14 -11.49
CA ARG A 101 2.40 2.80 -12.74
C ARG A 101 1.27 3.79 -12.48
N SER A 102 0.27 3.41 -11.67
CA SER A 102 -0.83 4.31 -11.30
C SER A 102 -0.34 5.58 -10.61
N VAL A 103 0.67 5.47 -9.73
CA VAL A 103 1.29 6.62 -9.05
C VAL A 103 2.06 7.49 -10.04
N SER A 104 2.78 6.88 -10.97
CA SER A 104 3.62 7.62 -11.94
C SER A 104 2.80 8.45 -12.93
N VAL A 105 1.65 7.93 -13.37
CA VAL A 105 0.75 8.63 -14.31
C VAL A 105 0.11 9.88 -13.68
N MET A 106 -0.11 9.91 -12.36
CA MET A 106 -0.64 11.10 -11.67
C MET A 106 0.34 12.28 -11.62
N LYS A 107 1.64 12.07 -11.89
CA LYS A 107 2.65 13.14 -11.84
C LYS A 107 2.78 13.95 -13.16
N GLY A 108 2.06 13.53 -14.21
CA GLY A 108 2.14 14.11 -15.56
C GLY A 108 0.96 14.99 -15.98
N LYS A 109 0.10 15.42 -15.06
CA LYS A 109 -1.00 16.36 -15.31
C LYS A 109 -0.99 17.50 -14.30
#